data_AF-A0AAN7TGK9-F1
#
_entry.id   AF-A0AAN7TGK9-F1
#
_cell.length_a   1.000
_cell.length_b   1.000
_cell.length_c   1.000
_cell.angle_alpha   90.00
_cell.angle_beta   90.00
_cell.angle_gamma   90.00
#
_symmetry.space_group_name_H-M   'P 1'
#
loop_
_entity.id
_entity.type
_entity.pdbx_description
1 polymer ?
#
loop_
_entity_poly.entity_id
_entity_poly.type
_entity_poly.pdbx_seq_one_letter_code
_entity_poly.pdbx_strand_id
1 'polypeptide(L)'
;MAVAGGAMCIGGPALIYYVTPTEEELFLRYNPELQRRSLENRQGKQEDFDNFVNRLKQASKSDKPLWTVMEQDDEKRRQLGITAELDKRRTEAAEADRRREEMRSSLK
;
A
#
# COMPACT_ATOMS: atom_id res chain seq x y z
N MET A 1 -32.84 -31.85 16.37
CA MET A 1 -31.95 -31.53 15.23
C MET A 1 -31.88 -30.03 14.95
N ALA A 2 -32.99 -29.32 14.73
CA ALA A 2 -32.98 -27.88 14.40
C ALA A 2 -32.36 -26.96 15.49
N VAL A 3 -32.66 -27.21 16.77
CA VAL A 3 -32.12 -26.42 17.89
C VAL A 3 -30.61 -26.59 18.05
N ALA A 4 -30.12 -27.82 17.99
CA ALA A 4 -28.68 -28.11 18.06
C ALA A 4 -27.92 -27.56 16.85
N GLY A 5 -28.50 -27.65 15.64
CA GLY A 5 -27.92 -27.06 14.43
C GLY A 5 -27.86 -25.53 14.50
N GLY A 6 -28.95 -24.87 14.92
CA GLY A 6 -28.98 -23.42 15.12
C GLY A 6 -27.99 -22.93 16.18
N ALA A 7 -27.86 -23.66 17.29
CA ALA A 7 -26.88 -23.36 18.34
C ALA A 7 -25.44 -23.43 17.82
N MET A 8 -25.11 -24.37 16.93
CA MET A 8 -23.76 -24.43 16.32
C MET A 8 -23.55 -23.32 15.28
N CYS A 9 -24.53 -23.07 14.42
CA CYS A 9 -24.41 -22.06 13.35
C CYS A 9 -24.37 -20.63 13.88
N ILE A 10 -25.04 -20.33 14.99
CA ILE A 10 -25.08 -18.98 15.59
C ILE A 10 -24.11 -18.88 16.76
N GLY A 11 -24.08 -19.90 17.63
CA GLY A 11 -23.26 -19.90 18.83
C GLY A 11 -21.76 -19.95 18.52
N GLY A 12 -21.35 -20.62 17.44
CA GLY A 12 -19.96 -20.62 16.99
C GLY A 12 -19.46 -19.19 16.67
N PRO A 13 -20.06 -18.50 15.69
CA PRO A 13 -19.69 -17.11 15.38
C PRO A 13 -19.87 -16.16 16.57
N ALA A 14 -20.94 -16.31 17.35
CA ALA A 14 -21.18 -15.47 18.53
C ALA A 14 -20.08 -15.62 19.60
N LEU A 15 -19.62 -16.85 19.85
CA LEU A 15 -18.52 -17.10 20.78
C LEU A 15 -17.21 -16.49 20.27
N ILE A 16 -16.93 -16.59 18.98
CA ILE A 16 -15.74 -15.97 18.37
C ILE A 16 -15.78 -14.45 18.53
N TYR A 17 -16.91 -13.80 18.22
CA TYR A 17 -17.06 -12.37 18.42
C TYR A 17 -16.94 -11.96 19.90
N TYR A 18 -17.40 -12.80 20.82
CA TYR A 18 -17.30 -12.53 22.25
C TYR A 18 -15.87 -12.61 22.79
N VAL A 19 -15.06 -13.55 22.28
CA VAL A 19 -13.69 -13.79 22.80
C VAL A 19 -12.63 -12.99 22.05
N THR A 20 -12.90 -12.61 20.79
CA THR A 20 -11.94 -11.87 19.98
C THR A 20 -11.82 -10.44 20.51
N PRO A 21 -10.63 -10.02 20.97
CA PRO A 21 -10.42 -8.67 21.49
C PRO A 21 -10.63 -7.63 20.39
N THR A 22 -11.10 -6.45 20.77
CA THR A 22 -11.25 -5.33 19.85
C THR A 22 -9.89 -4.74 19.47
N GLU A 23 -9.83 -3.97 18.37
CA GLU A 23 -8.59 -3.30 17.95
C GLU A 23 -8.04 -2.35 19.03
N GLU A 24 -8.93 -1.71 19.80
CA GLU A 24 -8.55 -0.81 20.89
C GLU A 24 -7.93 -1.57 22.07
N GLU A 25 -8.51 -2.72 22.44
CA GLU A 25 -7.94 -3.58 23.48
C GLU A 25 -6.59 -4.17 23.07
N LEU A 26 -6.42 -4.51 21.78
CA LEU A 26 -5.15 -4.94 21.22
C LEU A 26 -4.11 -3.82 21.27
N PHE A 27 -4.50 -2.60 20.91
CA PHE A 27 -3.63 -1.43 20.94
C PHE A 27 -3.12 -1.13 22.36
N LEU A 28 -3.98 -1.22 23.37
CA LEU A 28 -3.60 -1.03 24.77
C LEU A 28 -2.58 -2.07 25.27
N ARG A 29 -2.57 -3.26 24.69
CA ARG A 29 -1.60 -4.33 25.01
C ARG A 29 -0.25 -4.16 24.31
N TYR A 30 -0.12 -3.24 23.36
CA TYR A 30 1.15 -3.00 22.67
C TYR A 30 2.18 -2.30 23.56
N ASN A 31 3.46 -2.51 23.24
CA ASN A 31 4.57 -1.73 23.81
C ASN A 31 4.42 -0.24 23.42
N PRO A 32 4.74 0.74 24.29
CA PRO A 32 4.65 2.17 23.99
C PRO A 32 5.25 2.62 22.64
N GLU A 33 6.34 2.00 22.17
CA GLU A 33 6.91 2.30 20.84
C GLU A 33 5.94 1.91 19.70
N LEU A 34 5.36 0.72 19.78
CA LEU A 34 4.39 0.22 18.81
C LEU A 34 3.08 1.00 18.85
N GLN A 35 2.65 1.46 20.02
CA GLN A 35 1.48 2.34 20.14
C GLN A 35 1.71 3.64 19.38
N ARG A 36 2.87 4.28 19.59
CA ARG A 36 3.25 5.50 18.90
C ARG A 36 3.31 5.29 17.38
N ARG A 37 4.01 4.25 16.94
CA ARG A 37 4.11 3.91 15.52
C ARG A 37 2.76 3.58 14.87
N SER A 38 1.86 2.94 15.60
CA SER A 38 0.51 2.64 15.11
C SER A 38 -0.33 3.92 14.95
N LEU A 39 -0.19 4.88 15.87
CA LEU A 39 -0.85 6.19 15.77
C LEU A 39 -0.30 7.02 14.60
N GLU A 40 1.02 7.09 14.46
CA GLU A 40 1.69 7.82 13.38
C GLU A 40 1.30 7.24 11.99
N ASN A 41 1.23 5.92 11.88
CA ASN A 41 0.89 5.25 10.61
C ASN A 41 -0.62 5.08 10.38
N ARG A 42 -1.49 5.53 11.29
CA ARG A 42 -2.94 5.29 11.18
C ARG A 42 -3.52 5.87 9.90
N GLN A 43 -3.13 7.10 9.56
CA GLN A 43 -3.58 7.76 8.33
C GLN A 43 -3.04 7.04 7.09
N GLY A 44 -1.76 6.70 7.08
CA GLY A 44 -1.14 5.95 5.97
C GLY A 44 -1.82 4.61 5.73
N LYS A 45 -2.16 3.87 6.80
CA LYS A 45 -2.90 2.60 6.68
C LYS A 45 -4.30 2.77 6.09
N GLN A 46 -5.01 3.85 6.43
CA GLN A 46 -6.32 4.15 5.85
C GLN A 46 -6.19 4.48 4.37
N GLU A 47 -5.22 5.32 4.00
CA GLU A 47 -4.96 5.68 2.61
C GLU A 47 -4.54 4.46 1.78
N ASP A 48 -3.66 3.61 2.32
CA ASP A 48 -3.23 2.36 1.68
C ASP A 48 -4.41 1.41 1.45
N PHE A 49 -5.31 1.32 2.44
CA PHE A 49 -6.51 0.50 2.32
C PHE A 49 -7.46 1.04 1.25
N ASP A 50 -7.73 2.34 1.23
CA ASP A 50 -8.57 2.98 0.22
C ASP A 50 -7.98 2.82 -1.18
N ASN A 51 -6.67 3.00 -1.31
CA ASN A 51 -5.93 2.77 -2.55
C ASN A 51 -6.03 1.31 -3.00
N PHE A 52 -5.90 0.36 -2.08
CA PHE A 52 -6.05 -1.06 -2.37
C PHE A 52 -7.46 -1.42 -2.86
N VAL A 53 -8.50 -0.95 -2.16
CA VAL A 53 -9.90 -1.17 -2.56
C VAL A 53 -10.18 -0.54 -3.92
N ASN A 54 -9.65 0.65 -4.18
CA ASN A 54 -9.80 1.30 -5.49
C ASN A 54 -9.11 0.51 -6.61
N ARG A 55 -7.92 -0.05 -6.37
CA ARG A 55 -7.26 -0.96 -7.34
C ARG A 55 -8.08 -2.21 -7.59
N LEU A 56 -8.64 -2.82 -6.54
CA LEU A 56 -9.54 -3.97 -6.68
C LEU A 56 -10.76 -3.64 -7.52
N LYS A 57 -11.43 -2.50 -7.26
CA LYS A 57 -12.58 -2.02 -8.04
C LYS A 57 -12.22 -1.74 -9.50
N GLN A 58 -11.00 -1.30 -9.78
CA GLN A 58 -10.54 -1.11 -11.16
C GLN A 58 -10.27 -2.45 -11.83
N ALA A 59 -9.58 -3.36 -11.14
CA ALA A 59 -9.25 -4.67 -11.67
C ALA A 59 -10.49 -5.55 -11.89
N SER A 60 -11.53 -5.41 -11.05
CA SER A 60 -12.80 -6.13 -11.20
C SER A 60 -13.60 -5.71 -12.44
N LYS A 61 -13.24 -4.62 -13.11
CA LYS A 61 -13.84 -4.21 -14.40
C LYS A 61 -13.27 -5.00 -15.58
N SER A 62 -12.18 -5.74 -15.38
CA SER A 62 -11.60 -6.59 -16.41
C SER A 62 -12.23 -7.98 -16.38
N ASP A 63 -12.43 -8.56 -17.55
CA ASP A 63 -12.85 -9.97 -17.69
C ASP A 63 -11.71 -10.95 -17.40
N LYS A 64 -10.50 -10.45 -17.14
CA LYS A 64 -9.33 -11.27 -16.82
C LYS A 64 -9.32 -11.64 -15.33
N PRO A 65 -8.69 -12.76 -14.96
CA PRO A 65 -8.49 -13.09 -13.56
C PRO A 65 -7.72 -11.99 -12.80
N LEU A 66 -8.13 -11.75 -11.55
CA LEU A 66 -7.60 -10.64 -10.73
C LEU A 66 -6.07 -10.64 -10.64
N TRP A 67 -5.46 -11.82 -10.45
CA TRP A 67 -4.01 -11.95 -10.33
C TRP A 67 -3.27 -11.53 -11.60
N THR A 68 -3.83 -11.80 -12.78
CA THR A 68 -3.24 -11.39 -14.07
C THR A 68 -3.28 -9.88 -14.26
N VAL A 69 -4.36 -9.23 -13.83
CA VAL A 69 -4.49 -7.76 -13.92
C VAL A 69 -3.51 -7.09 -12.94
N MET A 70 -3.40 -7.62 -11.72
CA MET A 70 -2.45 -7.12 -10.72
C MET A 70 -1.00 -7.25 -11.17
N GLU A 71 -0.61 -8.41 -11.72
CA GLU A 71 0.74 -8.62 -12.24
C GLU A 71 1.07 -7.63 -13.38
N GLN A 72 0.11 -7.37 -14.27
CA GLN A 72 0.27 -6.38 -15.34
C GLN A 72 0.43 -4.96 -14.81
N ASP A 73 -0.32 -4.59 -13.78
CA ASP A 73 -0.22 -3.26 -13.16
C ASP A 73 1.10 -3.09 -12.39
N ASP A 74 1.59 -4.13 -11.72
CA ASP A 74 2.88 -4.11 -11.04
C ASP A 74 4.04 -4.04 -12.04
N GLU A 75 3.96 -4.76 -13.15
CA GLU A 75 4.96 -4.65 -14.23
C GLU A 75 4.97 -3.26 -14.85
N LYS A 76 3.78 -2.67 -15.12
CA LYS A 76 3.70 -1.28 -15.60
C LYS A 76 4.34 -0.30 -14.62
N ARG A 77 4.09 -0.45 -13.31
CA ARG A 77 4.71 0.41 -12.29
C ARG A 77 6.22 0.27 -12.25
N ARG A 78 6.73 -0.95 -12.38
CA ARG A 78 8.18 -1.20 -12.46
C ARG A 78 8.79 -0.51 -13.67
N GLN A 79 8.19 -0.67 -14.85
CA GLN A 79 8.64 -0.02 -16.07
C GLN A 79 8.62 1.51 -15.94
N LEU A 80 7.53 2.08 -15.42
CA LEU A 80 7.42 3.52 -15.16
C LEU A 80 8.49 4.04 -14.18
N GLY A 81 8.79 3.25 -13.14
CA GLY A 81 9.85 3.57 -12.18
C GLY A 81 11.23 3.63 -12.84
N ILE A 82 11.54 2.65 -13.67
CA ILE A 82 12.80 2.60 -14.43
C ILE A 82 12.90 3.79 -15.39
N THR A 83 11.84 4.09 -16.15
CA THR A 83 11.85 5.23 -17.07
C THR A 83 12.01 6.56 -16.33
N ALA A 84 11.31 6.74 -15.20
CA ALA A 84 11.41 7.95 -14.40
C ALA A 84 12.81 8.14 -13.82
N GLU A 85 13.49 7.06 -13.41
CA GLU A 85 14.86 7.14 -12.92
C GLU A 85 15.86 7.46 -14.04
N LEU A 86 15.69 6.87 -15.22
CA LEU A 86 16.51 7.18 -16.40
C LEU A 86 16.36 8.64 -16.82
N ASP A 87 15.14 9.17 -16.81
CA ASP A 87 14.89 10.57 -17.16
C ASP A 87 15.50 11.53 -16.14
N LYS A 88 15.42 11.23 -14.83
CA LYS A 88 16.11 12.01 -13.80
C LYS A 88 17.63 12.06 -14.04
N ARG A 89 18.25 10.92 -14.34
CA ARG A 89 19.69 10.86 -14.64
C ARG A 89 20.05 11.68 -15.88
N ARG A 90 19.20 11.66 -16.91
CA ARG A 90 19.40 12.49 -18.13
C ARG A 90 19.32 13.97 -17.83
N THR A 91 18.35 14.40 -17.02
CA THR A 91 18.21 15.81 -16.63
C THR A 91 19.39 16.27 -15.77
N GLU A 92 19.82 15.45 -14.81
CA GLU A 92 20.98 15.75 -13.97
C GLU A 92 22.28 15.85 -14.79
N ALA A 93 22.48 14.96 -15.77
CA ALA A 93 23.62 15.01 -16.67
C ALA A 93 23.60 16.28 -17.52
N ALA A 94 22.44 16.65 -18.08
CA ALA A 94 22.28 17.87 -18.88
C ALA A 94 22.53 19.14 -18.05
N GLU A 95 22.08 19.17 -16.79
CA GLU A 95 22.39 20.28 -15.86
C GLU A 95 23.88 20.34 -15.51
N ALA A 96 24.53 19.19 -15.28
CA ALA A 96 25.96 19.14 -14.99
C ALA A 96 26.80 19.64 -16.18
N ASP A 97 26.41 19.29 -17.41
CA ASP A 97 27.10 19.76 -18.61
C ASP A 97 26.90 21.26 -18.84
N ARG A 98 25.69 21.79 -18.63
CA ARG A 98 25.44 23.26 -18.63
C ARG A 98 26.32 23.98 -17.62
N ARG A 99 26.42 23.48 -16.38
CA ARG A 99 27.31 24.08 -15.36
C ARG A 99 28.78 24.05 -15.77
N ARG A 100 29.23 22.98 -16.45
CA ARG A 100 30.61 22.88 -16.98
C ARG A 100 30.87 23.91 -18.07
N GLU A 101 29.90 24.13 -18.96
CA GLU A 101 30.00 25.14 -20.03
C GLU A 101 30.04 26.56 -19.47
N GLU A 102 29.19 26.88 -18.49
CA GLU A 102 29.19 28.17 -17.78
C GLU A 102 30.56 28.44 -17.13
N MET A 103 31.10 27.48 -16.36
CA MET A 103 32.44 27.60 -15.76
C MET A 103 33.55 27.77 -16.81
N ARG A 104 33.46 27.07 -17.94
CA ARG A 104 34.44 27.19 -19.02
C ARG A 104 34.38 28.56 -19.70
N SER A 105 33.18 29.13 -19.79
CA SER A 105 32.97 30.47 -20.37
C SER A 105 33.43 31.60 -19.44
N SER A 106 33.32 31.43 -18.12
CA SER A 106 33.73 32.44 -17.13
C SER A 106 35.25 32.52 -16.89
N LEU A 107 36.01 31.51 -17.35
CA LEU A 107 37.48 31.48 -17.25
C LEU A 107 38.20 32.08 -18.48
N LYS A 108 37.47 32.48 -19.52
CA LYS A 108 37.99 33.19 -20.69
C LYS A 108 37.77 34.69 -20.55
#